data_AF-A0A2E8U962-F1
#
_entry.id   AF-A0A2E8U962-F1
#
_cell.length_a   1.000
_cell.length_b   1.000
_cell.length_c   1.000
_cell.angle_alpha   90.00
_cell.angle_beta   90.00
_cell.angle_gamma   90.00
#
_symmetry.space_group_name_H-M   'P 1'
#
loop_
_entity.id
_entity.type
_entity.pdbx_description
1 polymer ?
#
loop_
_entity_poly.entity_id
_entity_poly.type
_entity_poly.pdbx_seq_one_letter_code
_entity_poly.pdbx_strand_id
1 'polypeptide(L)' 'MPFAIRATISLAGLLYAHGIAPTDAAAQAHATSAQGQQVILVTGSTSGLGREVALRMGARGAHVIVHGRDEARG' A
#
# COMPACT_ATOMS: atom_id res chain seq x y z
N MET A 1 7.08 -29.42 25.48
CA MET A 1 6.86 -28.55 24.31
C MET A 1 7.18 -27.03 24.50
N PRO A 2 8.00 -26.56 25.48
CA PRO A 2 8.28 -25.11 25.59
C PRO A 2 9.44 -24.60 24.71
N PHE A 3 10.31 -25.50 24.23
CA PHE A 3 11.49 -25.15 23.43
C PHE A 3 11.12 -24.67 22.02
N ALA A 4 10.10 -25.30 21.40
CA ALA A 4 9.62 -24.91 20.08
C ALA A 4 9.09 -23.46 20.08
N ILE A 5 8.32 -23.07 21.10
CA ILE A 5 7.71 -21.74 21.21
C ILE A 5 8.77 -20.64 21.30
N ARG A 6 9.83 -20.86 22.08
CA ARG A 6 10.93 -19.90 22.23
C ARG A 6 11.71 -19.72 20.91
N ALA A 7 11.94 -20.82 20.19
CA ALA A 7 12.61 -20.78 18.89
C ALA A 7 11.80 -20.01 17.84
N THR A 8 10.47 -20.19 17.80
CA THR A 8 9.62 -19.44 16.85
C THR A 8 9.56 -17.95 17.16
N ILE A 9 9.52 -17.57 18.45
CA ILE A 9 9.51 -16.14 18.85
C ILE A 9 10.85 -15.47 18.52
N SER A 10 11.98 -16.15 18.76
CA SER A 10 13.30 -15.62 18.41
C SER A 10 13.47 -15.47 16.89
N LEU A 11 12.98 -16.42 16.09
CA LEU A 11 13.02 -16.34 14.63
C LEU A 11 12.13 -15.20 14.10
N ALA A 12 10.91 -15.06 14.63
CA ALA A 12 10.02 -13.97 14.26
C ALA A 12 10.61 -12.58 14.59
N GLY A 13 11.24 -12.44 15.77
CA GLY A 13 11.95 -11.22 16.16
C GLY A 13 13.15 -10.91 15.26
N LEU A 14 13.91 -11.94 14.84
CA LEU A 14 15.04 -11.78 13.95
C LEU A 14 14.60 -11.33 12.55
N LEU A 15 13.53 -11.91 11.99
CA LEU A 15 12.98 -11.52 10.69
C LEU A 15 12.45 -10.08 10.69
N TYR A 16 11.81 -9.65 11.78
CA TYR A 16 11.35 -8.27 11.94
C TYR A 16 12.52 -7.27 12.00
N ALA A 17 13.57 -7.59 12.76
CA ALA A 17 14.76 -6.75 12.88
C ALA A 17 15.57 -6.63 11.57
N HIS A 18 15.46 -7.62 10.66
CA HIS A 18 16.14 -7.59 9.35
C HIS A 18 15.33 -6.84 8.28
N GLY A 19 14.23 -6.18 8.63
CA GLY A 19 13.47 -5.33 7.69
C GLY A 19 12.74 -6.11 6.60
N ILE A 20 12.46 -7.40 6.82
CA ILE A 20 11.67 -8.24 5.90
C ILE A 20 10.16 -7.95 6.03
N ALA A 21 9.76 -7.05 6.94
CA ALA A 21 8.42 -6.48 6.93
C ALA A 21 8.27 -5.59 5.68
N PRO A 22 7.18 -5.73 4.89
CA PRO A 22 6.93 -4.83 3.79
C PRO A 22 6.81 -3.42 4.36
N THR A 23 7.77 -2.55 4.07
CA THR A 23 7.72 -1.15 4.46
C THR A 23 6.75 -0.42 3.54
N ASP A 24 5.95 0.48 4.11
CA ASP A 24 4.98 1.28 3.36
C ASP A 24 5.63 2.08 2.22
N ALA A 25 6.92 2.40 2.34
CA ALA A 25 7.72 3.03 1.29
C ALA A 25 7.69 2.28 -0.06
N ALA A 26 7.58 0.94 -0.07
CA ALA A 26 7.42 0.18 -1.31
C ALA A 26 6.00 0.32 -1.89
N ALA A 27 4.99 0.59 -1.07
CA ALA A 27 3.61 0.80 -1.50
C ALA A 27 3.45 2.13 -2.27
N GLN A 28 4.27 3.15 -1.99
CA GLN A 28 4.31 4.41 -2.75
C GLN A 28 5.38 4.45 -3.86
N ALA A 29 5.72 3.31 -4.46
CA ALA A 29 6.58 3.31 -5.65
C ALA A 29 6.00 4.23 -6.75
N HIS A 30 6.84 5.11 -7.30
CA HIS A 30 6.46 6.09 -8.33
C HIS A 30 6.12 5.38 -9.65
N ALA A 31 4.89 4.88 -9.76
CA ALA A 31 4.41 4.27 -10.98
C ALA A 31 4.35 5.33 -12.09
N THR A 32 5.11 5.13 -13.16
CA THR A 32 5.08 6.00 -14.33
C THR A 32 3.84 5.68 -15.17
N SER A 33 3.02 6.69 -15.43
CA SER A 33 1.89 6.58 -16.36
C SER A 33 2.38 6.38 -17.80
N ALA A 34 1.65 5.60 -18.59
CA ALA A 34 1.94 5.46 -20.03
C ALA A 34 1.74 6.80 -20.77
N GLN A 35 2.40 6.96 -21.92
CA GLN A 35 2.23 8.18 -22.72
C GLN A 35 0.79 8.31 -23.21
N GLY A 36 0.18 9.48 -22.99
CA GLY A 36 -1.22 9.74 -23.30
C GLY A 36 -2.23 9.19 -22.28
N GLN A 37 -1.77 8.53 -21.21
CA GLN A 37 -2.64 8.06 -20.14
C GLN A 37 -3.10 9.24 -19.27
N GLN A 38 -4.39 9.31 -18.97
CA GLN A 38 -4.93 10.34 -18.08
C GLN A 38 -4.45 10.10 -16.65
N VAL A 39 -3.85 11.11 -16.02
CA VAL A 39 -3.41 11.09 -14.62
C VAL A 39 -4.42 11.84 -13.75
N ILE A 40 -4.85 11.22 -12.64
CA ILE A 40 -5.89 11.76 -11.75
C ILE A 40 -5.45 11.65 -10.30
N LEU A 41 -5.42 12.76 -9.56
CA LEU A 41 -5.25 12.79 -8.10
C LEU A 41 -6.61 12.80 -7.41
N VAL A 42 -6.86 11.84 -6.53
CA VAL A 42 -8.09 11.76 -5.72
C VAL A 42 -7.73 11.89 -4.24
N THR A 43 -8.10 13.02 -3.63
CA THR A 43 -7.97 13.25 -2.19
C THR A 43 -9.16 12.67 -1.42
N GLY A 44 -8.96 12.26 -0.17
CA GLY A 44 -10.01 11.61 0.63
C GLY A 44 -10.43 10.25 0.05
N SER A 45 -9.50 9.53 -0.56
CA SER A 45 -9.76 8.29 -1.30
C SER A 45 -9.65 7.01 -0.47
N THR A 46 -9.41 7.12 0.83
CA THR A 46 -9.32 5.97 1.75
C THR A 46 -10.68 5.36 2.10
N SER A 47 -11.78 6.06 1.84
CA SER A 47 -13.14 5.53 2.02
C SER A 47 -14.19 6.31 1.22
N GLY A 48 -15.46 5.89 1.33
CA GLY A 48 -16.61 6.61 0.76
C GLY A 48 -16.50 6.85 -0.74
N LEU A 49 -16.94 8.04 -1.17
CA LEU A 49 -17.00 8.42 -2.59
C LEU A 49 -15.61 8.55 -3.21
N GLY A 50 -14.61 9.05 -2.49
CA GLY A 50 -13.25 9.19 -3.01
C GLY A 50 -12.67 7.84 -3.43
N ARG A 51 -12.88 6.80 -2.61
CA ARG A 51 -12.47 5.42 -2.94
C ARG A 51 -13.16 4.92 -4.20
N GLU A 52 -14.47 5.08 -4.29
CA GLU A 52 -15.24 4.59 -5.45
C GLU A 52 -14.85 5.32 -6.74
N VAL A 53 -14.61 6.63 -6.68
CA VAL A 53 -14.13 7.42 -7.82
C VAL A 53 -12.75 6.93 -8.26
N ALA A 54 -11.81 6.75 -7.32
CA ALA A 54 -10.47 6.26 -7.63
C ALA A 54 -10.51 4.89 -8.34
N LEU A 55 -11.31 3.95 -7.81
CA LEU A 55 -11.49 2.63 -8.40
C LEU A 55 -12.09 2.69 -9.81
N ARG A 56 -13.15 3.49 -10.01
CA ARG A 56 -13.79 3.63 -11.32
C ARG A 56 -12.88 4.26 -12.37
N MET A 57 -12.08 5.25 -11.98
CA MET A 57 -11.15 5.88 -12.91
C MET A 57 -9.99 4.95 -13.27
N GLY A 58 -9.46 4.21 -12.29
CA GLY A 58 -8.45 3.18 -12.54
C GLY A 58 -8.98 2.08 -13.47
N ALA A 59 -10.22 1.63 -13.26
CA ALA A 59 -10.87 0.65 -14.14
C ALA A 59 -11.07 1.15 -15.58
N ARG A 60 -11.12 2.47 -15.79
CA ARG A 60 -11.17 3.10 -17.12
C ARG A 60 -9.78 3.31 -17.74
N GLY A 61 -8.73 2.86 -17.06
CA GLY A 61 -7.35 2.96 -17.54
C GLY A 61 -6.64 4.27 -17.18
N ALA A 62 -7.18 5.08 -16.27
CA ALA A 62 -6.46 6.23 -15.76
C ALA A 62 -5.34 5.79 -14.80
N HIS A 63 -4.24 6.54 -14.78
CA HIS A 63 -3.26 6.47 -13.71
C HIS A 63 -3.76 7.29 -12.52
N VAL A 64 -4.18 6.60 -11.45
CA VAL A 64 -4.82 7.24 -10.30
C VAL A 64 -3.86 7.30 -9.12
N ILE A 65 -3.65 8.52 -8.62
CA ILE A 65 -2.93 8.79 -7.39
C ILE A 65 -3.97 8.96 -6.28
N VAL A 66 -3.88 8.13 -5.24
CA VAL A 66 -4.73 8.21 -4.05
C VAL A 66 -4.03 8.99 -2.94
N HIS A 67 -4.80 9.68 -2.11
CA HIS A 67 -4.27 10.42 -0.98
C HIS A 67 -5.28 10.45 0.17
N GLY A 68 -4.81 10.05 1.35
CA GLY A 68 -5.54 10.11 2.61
C GLY A 68 -4.70 10.61 3.78
N ARG A 69 -5.36 10.69 4.95
CA ARG A 69 -4.70 11.00 6.23
C ARG A 69 -4.00 9.78 6.84
N ASP A 70 -4.49 8.60 6.52
CA ASP A 70 -4.06 7.32 7.10
C ASP A 70 -3.45 6.49 5.97
N GLU A 71 -2.12 6.40 5.96
CA GLU A 71 -1.35 5.69 4.94
C GLU A 71 -1.68 4.20 4.89
N ALA A 72 -2.06 3.60 6.03
CA ALA A 72 -2.47 2.19 6.08
C ALA A 72 -3.83 1.94 5.40
N ARG A 73 -4.57 3.01 5.08
CA ARG A 73 -5.87 2.94 4.40
C ARG A 73 -5.84 3.43 2.95
N GLY A 74 -4.70 3.97 2.49
CA GLY A 74 -4.52 4.47 1.12
C GLY A 74 -3.72 5.76 1.02
#